data_AF-A0A2H0S053-F1
#
_entry.id   AF-A0A2H0S053-F1
#
_cell.length_a   1.000
_cell.length_b   1.000
_cell.length_c   1.000
_cell.angle_alpha   90.00
_cell.angle_beta   90.00
_cell.angle_gamma   90.00
#
_symmetry.space_group_name_H-M   'P 1'
#
loop_
_entity.id
_entity.type
_entity.pdbx_description
1 polymer ?
#
loop_
_entity_poly.entity_id
_entity_poly.type
_entity_poly.pdbx_seq_one_letter_code
_entity_poly.pdbx_strand_id
1 'polypeptide(L)'
;MYTYFSRLRTYPLTWLIFIIAIVCLAAQVVHFGEHVAQVFSWIAVQQQKAYMTPFGMWCMHQVGMLLFPHADPVRQAYLGFEFLHLIGNGIFLIGIIALRYFVRSRKVVWALFIETFHLYEHISLSLSALFIGKSIGLSTFFGLQISPWVNLSYRVWWHFLFNLIPSVLIAMVVYEVWKCRSEK
;
A
#
# COMPACT_ATOMS: atom_id res chain seq x y z
N MET A 1 -27.43 10.06 -5.61
CA MET A 1 -27.51 10.08 -7.09
C MET A 1 -26.09 10.16 -7.64
N TYR A 2 -25.49 9.02 -8.00
CA TYR A 2 -24.11 8.94 -8.47
C TYR A 2 -24.07 9.04 -10.00
N THR A 3 -23.33 10.01 -10.55
CA THR A 3 -23.07 10.11 -11.99
C THR A 3 -21.95 9.14 -12.36
N TYR A 4 -22.32 7.89 -12.66
CA TYR A 4 -21.39 6.85 -13.08
C TYR A 4 -21.29 6.84 -14.63
N PHE A 5 -20.07 6.93 -15.16
CA PHE A 5 -19.69 6.64 -16.55
C PHE A 5 -20.21 7.54 -17.70
N SER A 6 -20.49 8.83 -17.48
CA SER A 6 -20.71 9.75 -18.62
C SER A 6 -19.44 10.09 -19.42
N ARG A 7 -18.26 9.62 -18.98
CA ARG A 7 -16.93 9.97 -19.54
C ARG A 7 -16.23 8.86 -20.32
N LEU A 8 -16.79 7.65 -20.46
CA LEU A 8 -16.26 6.63 -21.38
C LEU A 8 -16.56 6.98 -22.85
N ARG A 9 -16.32 8.23 -23.25
CA ARG A 9 -16.38 8.68 -24.63
C ARG A 9 -15.00 8.39 -25.25
N THR A 10 -14.96 7.40 -26.13
CA THR A 10 -14.04 7.10 -27.26
C THR A 10 -12.68 7.83 -27.38
N TYR A 11 -11.93 8.06 -26.29
CA TYR A 11 -10.56 8.60 -26.36
C TYR A 11 -9.56 7.57 -25.80
N PRO A 12 -8.41 7.36 -26.47
CA PRO A 12 -7.40 6.38 -26.05
C PRO A 12 -6.88 6.66 -24.63
N LEU A 13 -6.81 7.93 -24.24
CA LEU A 13 -6.42 8.33 -22.89
C LEU A 13 -7.37 7.79 -21.82
N THR A 14 -8.68 7.76 -22.07
CA THR A 14 -9.66 7.25 -21.12
C THR A 14 -9.46 5.76 -20.86
N TRP A 15 -9.18 4.98 -21.91
CA TRP A 15 -8.87 3.56 -21.77
C TRP A 15 -7.57 3.32 -21.02
N LEU A 16 -6.54 4.13 -21.28
CA LEU A 16 -5.29 4.06 -20.54
C LEU A 16 -5.51 4.29 -19.04
N ILE A 17 -6.24 5.33 -18.64
CA ILE A 17 -6.54 5.61 -17.22
C ILE A 17 -7.34 4.46 -16.60
N PHE A 18 -8.26 3.85 -17.36
CA PHE A 18 -9.04 2.70 -16.90
C PHE A 18 -8.16 1.47 -16.65
N ILE A 19 -7.26 1.15 -17.58
CA ILE A 19 -6.30 0.05 -17.43
C ILE A 19 -5.38 0.28 -16.24
N ILE A 20 -4.87 1.50 -16.08
CA ILE A 20 -4.06 1.89 -14.91
C ILE A 20 -4.83 1.65 -13.62
N ALA A 21 -6.10 2.09 -13.54
CA ALA A 21 -6.93 1.85 -12.37
C ALA A 21 -7.04 0.35 -12.06
N ILE A 22 -7.33 -0.49 -13.06
CA ILE A 22 -7.45 -1.95 -12.86
C ILE A 22 -6.13 -2.55 -12.36
N VAL A 23 -5.02 -2.28 -13.05
CA VAL A 23 -3.71 -2.88 -12.73
C VAL A 23 -3.26 -2.47 -11.33
N CYS A 24 -3.37 -1.19 -10.98
CA CYS A 24 -3.00 -0.68 -9.67
C CYS A 24 -3.88 -1.25 -8.55
N LEU A 25 -5.19 -1.37 -8.76
CA LEU A 25 -6.09 -1.97 -7.78
C LEU A 25 -5.87 -3.49 -7.64
N ALA A 26 -5.52 -4.19 -8.71
CA ALA A 26 -5.13 -5.60 -8.65
C ALA A 26 -3.81 -5.79 -7.88
N ALA A 27 -2.82 -4.92 -8.11
CA ALA A 27 -1.57 -4.92 -7.35
C ALA A 27 -1.83 -4.68 -5.85
N GLN A 28 -2.79 -3.81 -5.51
CA GLN A 28 -3.19 -3.60 -4.12
C GLN A 28 -3.76 -4.86 -3.46
N VAL A 29 -4.47 -5.73 -4.18
CA VAL A 29 -4.97 -6.99 -3.61
C VAL A 29 -3.80 -7.87 -3.16
N VAL A 30 -2.73 -7.95 -3.97
CA VAL A 30 -1.52 -8.71 -3.63
C VAL A 30 -0.79 -8.05 -2.45
N HIS A 31 -0.58 -6.74 -2.51
CA HIS A 31 0.08 -5.99 -1.44
C HIS A 31 -0.67 -6.07 -0.10
N PHE A 32 -2.00 -5.92 -0.11
CA PHE A 32 -2.82 -6.08 1.09
C PHE A 32 -2.84 -7.53 1.59
N GLY A 33 -2.83 -8.51 0.67
CA GLY A 33 -2.66 -9.92 1.03
C GLY A 33 -1.38 -10.19 1.83
N GLU A 34 -0.31 -9.46 1.51
CA GLU A 34 0.96 -9.53 2.25
C GLU A 34 0.82 -9.00 3.69
N HIS A 35 0.10 -7.89 3.88
CA HIS A 35 -0.23 -7.36 5.22
C HIS A 35 -1.13 -8.31 6.01
N VAL A 36 -2.09 -8.97 5.36
CA VAL A 36 -2.90 -10.02 5.98
C VAL A 36 -2.01 -11.18 6.46
N ALA A 37 -1.06 -11.61 5.62
CA ALA A 37 -0.14 -12.70 5.97
C ALA A 37 0.79 -12.30 7.14
N GLN A 38 1.22 -11.05 7.20
CA GLN A 38 1.97 -10.50 8.34
C GLN A 38 1.16 -10.54 9.63
N VAL A 39 -0.09 -10.08 9.61
CA VAL A 39 -0.99 -10.13 10.79
C VAL A 39 -1.26 -11.58 11.21
N PHE A 40 -1.53 -12.48 10.25
CA PHE A 40 -1.74 -13.88 10.56
C PHE A 40 -0.50 -14.50 11.20
N SER A 41 0.69 -14.27 10.63
CA SER A 41 1.95 -14.73 11.21
C SER A 41 2.16 -14.14 12.61
N TRP A 42 1.84 -12.86 12.81
CA TRP A 42 1.97 -12.18 14.10
C TRP A 42 1.10 -12.83 15.18
N ILE A 43 -0.15 -13.16 14.84
CA ILE A 43 -1.10 -13.74 15.80
C ILE A 43 -0.84 -15.24 16.03
N ALA A 44 -0.53 -16.00 14.97
CA ALA A 44 -0.60 -17.46 15.00
C ALA A 44 0.75 -18.20 14.96
N VAL A 45 1.83 -17.56 14.50
CA VAL A 45 3.10 -18.27 14.19
C VAL A 45 4.30 -17.70 14.92
N GLN A 46 4.64 -16.42 14.68
CA GLN A 46 5.84 -15.79 15.21
C GLN A 46 5.60 -14.32 15.61
N GLN A 47 5.84 -14.02 16.88
CA GLN A 47 5.75 -12.67 17.45
C GLN A 47 7.11 -11.98 17.63
N GLN A 48 8.19 -12.62 17.17
CA GLN A 48 9.56 -12.14 17.44
C GLN A 48 10.24 -11.51 16.23
N LYS A 49 9.73 -11.72 15.02
CA LYS A 49 10.34 -11.24 13.77
C LYS A 49 9.27 -10.76 12.80
N ALA A 50 9.61 -9.74 12.02
CA ALA A 50 8.77 -9.30 10.91
C ALA A 50 8.62 -10.46 9.92
N TYR A 51 7.39 -10.75 9.53
CA TYR A 51 7.08 -11.79 8.55
C TYR A 51 7.00 -11.19 7.15
N MET A 52 7.35 -12.00 6.16
CA MET A 52 7.08 -11.73 4.75
C MET A 52 7.00 -13.09 4.05
N THR A 53 6.07 -13.23 3.12
CA THR A 53 5.91 -14.43 2.30
C THR A 53 7.16 -14.61 1.42
N PRO A 54 7.40 -15.82 0.88
CA PRO A 54 8.51 -16.04 -0.04
C PRO A 54 8.50 -15.09 -1.25
N PHE A 55 7.32 -14.77 -1.77
CA PHE A 55 7.16 -13.81 -2.86
C PHE A 55 7.52 -12.38 -2.41
N GLY A 56 7.01 -11.94 -1.26
CA GLY A 56 7.37 -10.65 -0.69
C GLY A 56 8.87 -10.53 -0.45
N MET A 57 9.51 -11.57 0.12
CA MET A 57 10.95 -11.58 0.38
C MET A 57 11.74 -11.46 -0.93
N TRP A 58 11.33 -12.20 -1.97
CA TRP A 58 11.96 -12.08 -3.29
C TRP A 58 11.86 -10.65 -3.83
N CYS A 59 10.66 -10.04 -3.81
CA CYS A 59 10.46 -8.65 -4.23
C CYS A 59 11.32 -7.67 -3.41
N MET A 60 11.36 -7.83 -2.09
CA MET A 60 12.17 -7.02 -1.18
C MET A 60 13.65 -7.07 -1.57
N HIS A 61 14.18 -8.26 -1.82
CA HIS A 61 15.56 -8.44 -2.27
C HIS A 61 15.80 -7.79 -3.64
N GLN A 62 14.90 -7.95 -4.61
CA GLN A 62 15.04 -7.32 -5.93
C GLN A 62 15.06 -5.79 -5.82
N VAL A 63 14.15 -5.20 -5.04
CA VAL A 63 14.13 -3.75 -4.81
C VAL A 63 15.43 -3.28 -4.16
N GLY A 64 15.90 -3.99 -3.13
CA GLY A 64 17.15 -3.69 -2.43
C GLY A 64 18.37 -3.72 -3.36
N MET A 65 18.50 -4.76 -4.18
CA MET A 65 19.60 -4.90 -5.13
C MET A 65 19.54 -3.88 -6.26
N LEU A 66 18.34 -3.59 -6.77
CA LEU A 66 18.16 -2.66 -7.89
C LEU A 66 18.43 -1.21 -7.49
N LEU A 67 17.92 -0.78 -6.33
CA LEU A 67 18.02 0.61 -5.88
C LEU A 67 19.29 0.89 -5.09
N PHE A 68 19.88 -0.12 -4.42
CA PHE A 68 21.03 0.03 -3.53
C PHE A 68 22.13 -1.00 -3.82
N PRO A 69 22.64 -1.10 -5.06
CA PRO A 69 23.57 -2.16 -5.47
C PRO A 69 24.91 -2.14 -4.72
N HIS A 70 25.28 -1.00 -4.13
CA HIS A 70 26.54 -0.82 -3.40
C HIS A 70 26.43 -1.03 -1.88
N ALA A 71 25.22 -1.23 -1.36
CA ALA A 71 25.01 -1.51 0.06
C ALA A 71 25.31 -2.98 0.38
N ASP A 72 25.67 -3.28 1.63
CA ASP A 72 25.82 -4.67 2.09
C ASP A 72 24.45 -5.41 2.10
N PRO A 73 24.44 -6.76 2.10
CA PRO A 73 23.18 -7.53 1.98
C PRO A 73 22.15 -7.24 3.09
N VAL A 74 22.59 -6.94 4.31
CA VAL A 74 21.68 -6.63 5.43
C VAL A 74 21.01 -5.28 5.17
N ARG A 75 21.81 -4.29 4.76
CA ARG A 75 21.33 -2.96 4.40
C ARG A 75 20.41 -2.98 3.18
N GLN A 76 20.73 -3.78 2.16
CA GLN A 76 19.88 -3.98 0.99
C GLN A 76 18.51 -4.55 1.36
N ALA A 77 18.47 -5.60 2.19
CA ALA A 77 17.20 -6.19 2.64
C ALA A 77 16.36 -5.19 3.43
N TYR A 78 16.99 -4.45 4.35
CA TYR A 78 16.32 -3.43 5.16
C TYR A 78 15.73 -2.28 4.32
N LEU A 79 16.53 -1.70 3.42
CA LEU A 79 16.04 -0.64 2.53
C LEU A 79 15.03 -1.17 1.50
N GLY A 80 15.26 -2.38 0.99
CA GLY A 80 14.34 -3.08 0.11
C GLY A 80 12.97 -3.24 0.74
N PHE A 81 12.90 -3.53 2.04
CA PHE A 81 11.64 -3.65 2.78
C PHE A 81 10.88 -2.32 2.82
N GLU A 82 11.54 -1.23 3.22
CA GLU A 82 10.91 0.10 3.30
C GLU A 82 10.44 0.59 1.92
N PHE A 83 11.30 0.47 0.91
CA PHE A 83 10.99 0.92 -0.45
C PHE A 83 9.96 0.04 -1.16
N LEU A 84 9.91 -1.27 -0.88
CA LEU A 84 8.85 -2.13 -1.41
C LEU A 84 7.48 -1.68 -0.92
N HIS A 85 7.35 -1.31 0.36
CA HIS A 85 6.10 -0.75 0.87
C HIS A 85 5.80 0.62 0.27
N LEU A 86 6.80 1.50 0.15
CA LEU A 86 6.62 2.80 -0.51
C LEU A 86 6.09 2.65 -1.95
N ILE A 87 6.64 1.70 -2.71
CA ILE A 87 6.21 1.38 -4.08
C ILE A 87 4.79 0.81 -4.07
N GLY A 88 4.49 -0.16 -3.20
CA GLY A 88 3.17 -0.79 -3.10
C GLY A 88 2.05 0.22 -2.81
N ASN A 89 2.23 1.06 -1.79
CA ASN A 89 1.28 2.13 -1.45
C ASN A 89 1.22 3.22 -2.55
N GLY A 90 2.35 3.54 -3.19
CA GLY A 90 2.37 4.46 -4.32
C GLY A 90 1.53 3.97 -5.51
N ILE A 91 1.66 2.68 -5.86
CA ILE A 91 0.84 2.03 -6.88
C ILE A 91 -0.64 2.08 -6.49
N PHE A 92 -0.98 1.81 -5.22
CA PHE A 92 -2.35 1.87 -4.77
C PHE A 92 -2.93 3.28 -4.88
N LEU A 93 -2.22 4.30 -4.42
CA LEU A 93 -2.63 5.70 -4.53
C LEU A 93 -2.90 6.11 -5.98
N ILE A 94 -2.03 5.71 -6.92
CA ILE A 94 -2.23 5.92 -8.36
C ILE A 94 -3.54 5.27 -8.83
N GLY A 95 -3.81 4.04 -8.39
CA GLY A 95 -5.07 3.34 -8.69
C GLY A 95 -6.30 4.09 -8.18
N ILE A 96 -6.25 4.63 -6.97
CA ILE A 96 -7.35 5.43 -6.40
C ILE A 96 -7.55 6.73 -7.20
N ILE A 97 -6.47 7.43 -7.55
CA ILE A 97 -6.52 8.66 -8.36
C ILE A 97 -7.13 8.37 -9.74
N ALA A 98 -6.71 7.29 -10.38
CA ALA A 98 -7.26 6.84 -11.66
C ALA A 98 -8.75 6.49 -11.55
N LEU A 99 -9.16 5.78 -10.48
CA LEU A 99 -10.57 5.48 -10.22
C LEU A 99 -11.40 6.75 -10.00
N ARG A 100 -10.84 7.75 -9.30
CA ARG A 100 -11.50 9.04 -9.03
C ARG A 100 -11.85 9.80 -10.31
N TYR A 101 -11.14 9.57 -11.41
CA TYR A 101 -11.45 10.12 -12.73
C TYR A 101 -12.82 9.66 -13.24
N PHE A 102 -13.17 8.40 -12.98
CA PHE A 102 -14.43 7.77 -13.42
C PHE A 102 -15.55 7.87 -12.39
N VAL A 103 -15.19 7.81 -11.10
CA VAL A 103 -16.15 7.70 -10.01
C VAL A 103 -16.09 8.92 -9.10
N ARG A 104 -17.21 9.62 -9.00
CA ARG A 104 -17.41 10.71 -8.03
C ARG A 104 -18.09 10.19 -6.77
N SER A 105 -17.32 9.59 -5.87
CA SER A 105 -17.81 9.09 -4.57
C SER A 105 -16.99 9.68 -3.41
N ARG A 106 -17.66 10.03 -2.30
CA ARG A 106 -16.98 10.45 -1.06
C ARG A 106 -16.08 9.35 -0.50
N LYS A 107 -16.40 8.08 -0.73
CA LYS A 107 -15.58 6.94 -0.30
C LYS A 107 -14.21 6.93 -1.00
N VAL A 108 -14.16 7.26 -2.29
CA VAL A 108 -12.91 7.40 -3.04
C VAL A 108 -12.09 8.57 -2.51
N VAL A 109 -12.73 9.69 -2.13
CA VAL A 109 -12.03 10.84 -1.53
C VAL A 109 -11.42 10.48 -0.17
N TRP A 110 -12.15 9.76 0.68
CA TRP A 110 -11.61 9.29 1.96
C TRP A 110 -10.47 8.29 1.78
N ALA A 111 -10.61 7.35 0.84
CA ALA A 111 -9.54 6.42 0.49
C ALA A 111 -8.27 7.17 0.01
N LEU A 112 -8.42 8.19 -0.85
CA LEU A 112 -7.30 9.05 -1.26
C LEU A 112 -6.63 9.72 -0.08
N PHE A 113 -7.40 10.31 0.84
CA PHE A 113 -6.83 11.04 1.97
C PHE A 113 -6.04 10.12 2.90
N ILE A 114 -6.61 8.98 3.27
CA ILE A 114 -5.96 7.99 4.14
C ILE A 114 -4.71 7.43 3.48
N GLU A 115 -4.80 7.04 2.20
CA GLU A 115 -3.67 6.48 1.47
C GLU A 115 -2.56 7.50 1.25
N THR A 116 -2.92 8.77 0.99
CA THR A 116 -1.93 9.84 0.87
C THR A 116 -1.16 10.03 2.18
N PHE A 117 -1.87 10.08 3.32
CA PHE A 117 -1.23 10.14 4.62
C PHE A 117 -0.32 8.94 4.89
N HIS A 118 -0.77 7.74 4.53
CA HIS A 118 0.02 6.53 4.68
C HIS A 118 1.27 6.52 3.79
N LEU A 119 1.16 7.04 2.56
CA LEU A 119 2.30 7.20 1.67
C LEU A 119 3.31 8.21 2.22
N TYR A 120 2.85 9.32 2.81
CA TYR A 120 3.74 10.27 3.50
C TYR A 120 4.54 9.62 4.64
N GLU A 121 3.89 8.76 5.42
CA GLU A 121 4.59 7.96 6.45
C GLU A 121 5.67 7.07 5.80
N HIS A 122 5.35 6.36 4.71
CA HIS A 122 6.35 5.53 4.01
C HIS A 122 7.49 6.33 3.38
N ILE A 123 7.22 7.54 2.90
CA ILE A 123 8.27 8.46 2.45
C ILE A 123 9.18 8.79 3.64
N SER A 124 8.61 9.15 4.80
CA SER A 124 9.38 9.42 6.01
C SER A 124 10.24 8.22 6.41
N LEU A 125 9.64 7.03 6.53
CA LEU A 125 10.34 5.79 6.88
C LEU A 125 11.46 5.47 5.89
N SER A 126 11.21 5.58 4.58
CA SER A 126 12.18 5.24 3.54
C SER A 126 13.34 6.21 3.47
N LEU A 127 13.06 7.52 3.54
CA LEU A 127 14.10 8.55 3.50
C LEU A 127 14.94 8.54 4.78
N SER A 128 14.32 8.40 5.95
CA SER A 128 15.07 8.27 7.20
C SER A 128 15.87 6.96 7.25
N ALA A 129 15.30 5.84 6.79
CA ALA A 129 16.03 4.60 6.64
C ALA A 129 17.25 4.81 5.74
N LEU A 130 17.10 5.48 4.61
CA LEU A 130 18.17 5.75 3.65
C LEU A 130 19.28 6.66 4.22
N PHE A 131 18.93 7.82 4.76
CA PHE A 131 19.90 8.85 5.15
C PHE A 131 20.38 8.75 6.60
N ILE A 132 19.56 8.22 7.51
CA ILE A 132 19.83 8.16 8.96
C ILE A 132 20.13 6.71 9.40
N GLY A 133 19.88 5.72 8.54
CA GLY A 133 20.09 4.32 8.87
C GLY A 133 18.95 3.69 9.69
N LYS A 134 17.87 4.44 9.94
CA LYS A 134 16.74 4.03 10.78
C LYS A 134 15.42 4.59 10.27
N SER A 135 14.37 3.77 10.25
CA SER A 135 13.02 4.16 9.85
C SER A 135 12.38 4.98 10.97
N ILE A 136 12.09 6.25 10.66
CA ILE A 136 11.49 7.23 11.55
C ILE A 136 10.15 7.64 10.96
N GLY A 137 9.09 7.36 11.71
CA GLY A 137 7.72 7.72 11.37
C GLY A 137 6.77 7.34 12.49
N LEU A 138 5.49 7.65 12.33
CA LEU A 138 4.45 7.31 13.31
C LEU A 138 4.48 5.83 13.67
N SER A 139 4.57 4.96 12.66
CA SER A 139 4.57 3.50 12.80
C SER A 139 5.78 2.94 13.56
N THR A 140 6.82 3.76 13.77
CA THR A 140 8.02 3.42 14.56
C THR A 140 8.16 4.29 15.81
N PHE A 141 7.07 4.93 16.25
CA PHE A 141 7.06 5.91 17.35
C PHE A 141 8.12 6.99 17.17
N PHE A 142 8.25 7.52 15.95
CA PHE A 142 9.26 8.50 15.57
C PHE A 142 10.70 8.04 15.87
N GLY A 143 10.95 6.72 15.80
CA GLY A 143 12.25 6.14 16.10
C GLY A 143 12.59 6.12 17.59
N LEU A 144 11.61 6.27 18.50
CA LEU A 144 11.83 6.07 19.92
C LEU A 144 12.34 4.65 20.22
N GLN A 145 13.20 4.53 21.24
CA GLN A 145 13.67 3.25 21.73
C GLN A 145 12.62 2.66 22.67
N ILE A 146 11.79 1.79 22.11
CA ILE A 146 10.80 1.00 22.85
C ILE A 146 11.11 -0.48 22.69
N SER A 147 10.40 -1.35 23.42
CA SER A 147 10.63 -2.79 23.30
C SER A 147 10.42 -3.25 21.84
N PRO A 148 11.31 -4.13 21.32
CA PRO A 148 11.19 -4.61 19.94
C PRO A 148 9.83 -5.23 19.63
N TRP A 149 9.24 -5.92 20.63
CA TRP A 149 7.92 -6.51 20.52
C TRP A 149 6.82 -5.47 20.35
N VAL A 150 6.81 -4.40 21.18
CA VAL A 150 5.78 -3.33 21.04
C VAL A 150 5.95 -2.59 19.72
N ASN A 151 7.19 -2.30 19.31
CA ASN A 151 7.45 -1.63 18.03
C ASN A 151 6.90 -2.46 16.86
N LEU A 152 7.28 -3.74 16.81
CA LEU A 152 6.85 -4.63 15.74
C LEU A 152 5.33 -4.84 15.76
N SER A 153 4.72 -5.06 16.94
CA SER A 153 3.26 -5.17 17.09
C SER A 153 2.55 -3.97 16.50
N TYR A 154 2.95 -2.78 16.94
CA TYR A 154 2.32 -1.54 16.53
C TYR A 154 2.49 -1.32 15.03
N ARG A 155 3.68 -1.59 14.50
CA ARG A 155 4.00 -1.47 13.10
C ARG A 155 3.14 -2.39 12.23
N VAL A 156 3.00 -3.67 12.59
CA VAL A 156 2.17 -4.64 11.85
C VAL A 156 0.71 -4.16 11.79
N TRP A 157 0.13 -3.77 12.93
CA TRP A 157 -1.27 -3.31 12.97
C TRP A 157 -1.47 -1.98 12.25
N TRP A 158 -0.51 -1.05 12.37
CA TRP A 158 -0.56 0.24 11.69
C TRP A 158 -0.69 0.06 10.18
N HIS A 159 0.26 -0.65 9.57
CA HIS A 159 0.28 -0.83 8.12
C HIS A 159 -0.92 -1.65 7.62
N PHE A 160 -1.35 -2.65 8.40
CA PHE A 160 -2.55 -3.41 8.09
C PHE A 160 -3.80 -2.54 8.05
N LEU A 161 -4.05 -1.74 9.08
CA LEU A 161 -5.24 -0.89 9.16
C LEU A 161 -5.25 0.19 8.09
N PHE A 162 -4.11 0.84 7.85
CA PHE A 162 -3.97 1.86 6.84
C PHE A 162 -4.07 1.34 5.41
N ASN A 163 -3.85 0.04 5.17
CA ASN A 163 -4.20 -0.59 3.90
C ASN A 163 -5.65 -1.11 3.87
N LEU A 164 -6.16 -1.67 4.96
CA LEU A 164 -7.49 -2.29 5.04
C LEU A 164 -8.58 -1.25 4.78
N ILE A 165 -8.56 -0.12 5.49
CA ILE A 165 -9.62 0.89 5.45
C ILE A 165 -9.81 1.43 4.01
N PRO A 166 -8.79 1.98 3.33
CA PRO A 166 -8.94 2.44 1.95
C PRO A 166 -9.31 1.29 1.01
N SER A 167 -8.76 0.09 1.18
CA SER A 167 -9.11 -1.07 0.32
C SER A 167 -10.60 -1.42 0.41
N VAL A 168 -11.17 -1.45 1.62
CA VAL A 168 -12.61 -1.71 1.82
C VAL A 168 -13.45 -0.59 1.18
N LEU A 169 -13.07 0.68 1.38
CA LEU A 169 -13.79 1.81 0.77
C LEU A 169 -13.82 1.71 -0.76
N ILE A 170 -12.70 1.30 -1.38
CA ILE A 170 -12.63 1.10 -2.83
C ILE A 170 -13.42 -0.12 -3.27
N ALA A 171 -13.34 -1.23 -2.55
CA ALA A 171 -14.13 -2.44 -2.85
C ALA A 171 -15.63 -2.15 -2.84
N MET A 172 -16.11 -1.39 -1.84
CA MET A 172 -17.51 -0.94 -1.77
C MET A 172 -17.89 -0.09 -2.99
N VAL A 173 -17.02 0.82 -3.44
CA VAL A 173 -17.25 1.66 -4.62
C VAL A 173 -17.34 0.82 -5.90
N VAL A 174 -16.41 -0.14 -6.07
CA VAL A 174 -16.41 -1.05 -7.22
C VAL A 174 -17.68 -1.91 -7.23
N TYR A 175 -18.09 -2.40 -6.06
CA TYR A 175 -19.33 -3.16 -5.90
C TYR A 175 -20.59 -2.31 -6.23
N GLU A 176 -20.67 -1.08 -5.71
CA GLU A 176 -21.76 -0.15 -6.01
C GLU A 176 -21.85 0.14 -7.53
N VAL A 177 -20.70 0.34 -8.18
CA VAL A 177 -20.61 0.51 -9.64
C VAL A 177 -21.14 -0.71 -10.38
N TRP A 178 -20.68 -1.91 -10.00
CA TRP A 178 -21.07 -3.16 -10.64
C TRP A 178 -22.58 -3.41 -10.49
N LYS A 179 -23.10 -3.24 -9.28
CA LYS A 179 -24.54 -3.42 -8.98
C LYS A 179 -25.41 -2.44 -9.76
N CYS A 180 -25.06 -1.16 -9.81
CA CYS A 180 -25.81 -0.17 -10.60
C CYS A 180 -25.78 -0.44 -12.10
N ARG A 181 -24.81 -1.21 -12.61
CA ARG A 181 -24.76 -1.63 -14.01
C ARG A 181 -25.61 -2.87 -14.27
N SER A 182 -25.69 -3.82 -13.34
CA SER A 182 -26.50 -5.04 -13.51
C SER A 182 -28.01 -4.79 -13.39
N GLU A 183 -28.42 -3.72 -12.73
CA GLU A 183 -29.83 -3.33 -12.57
C GLU A 183 -30.36 -2.46 -13.75
N LYS A 184 -29.51 -2.18 -14.75
CA LYS A 184 -29.87 -1.44 -15.97
C LYS A 184 -29.78 -2.33 -17.19
#